data_AF-A0A929HJX9-F1
#
_entry.id   AF-A0A929HJX9-F1
#
_cell.length_a   1.000
_cell.length_b   1.000
_cell.length_c   1.000
_cell.angle_alpha   90.00
_cell.angle_beta   90.00
_cell.angle_gamma   90.00
#
_symmetry.space_group_name_H-M   'P 1'
#
loop_
_entity.id
_entity.type
_entity.pdbx_description
1 polymer ?
#
loop_
_entity_poly.entity_id
_entity_poly.type
_entity_poly.pdbx_seq_one_letter_code
_entity_poly.pdbx_strand_id
1 'polypeptide(L)'
;MRDFLIFIPVTVLYLVLKSTIFISIPIPDLPLIIVLFIAYNRASVEGVVLGFIMGYLEDAFTGGIFGSTSFALMVVFITVYFLSKRVTFSTPFIRAVAAGLLTLLKGLLIYIVLRLTNFDAPFLGSILIAAVVTGAFAPAIILLLGRVSGTADPHTLER
;
A
#
# COMPACT_ATOMS: atom_id res chain seq x y z
N MET A 1 2.37 -17.46 5.51
CA MET A 1 3.31 -16.52 4.83
C MET A 1 3.52 -16.91 3.39
N ARG A 2 3.62 -18.21 3.05
CA ARG A 2 3.50 -18.70 1.67
C ARG A 2 2.29 -18.09 0.94
N ASP A 3 1.17 -17.94 1.64
CA ASP A 3 -0.06 -17.36 1.10
C ASP A 3 0.10 -15.88 0.69
N PHE A 4 1.03 -15.14 1.30
CA PHE A 4 1.30 -13.74 0.96
C PHE A 4 2.28 -13.57 -0.21
N LEU A 5 2.99 -14.63 -0.61
CA LEU A 5 3.84 -14.60 -1.81
C LEU A 5 3.01 -14.43 -3.09
N ILE A 6 1.72 -14.82 -3.07
CA ILE A 6 0.80 -14.61 -4.19
C ILE A 6 0.59 -13.13 -4.51
N PHE A 7 0.84 -12.24 -3.56
CA PHE A 7 0.70 -10.81 -3.78
C PHE A 7 1.81 -10.23 -4.67
N ILE A 8 2.97 -10.88 -4.77
CA ILE A 8 4.03 -10.44 -5.68
C ILE A 8 3.57 -10.50 -7.15
N PRO A 9 3.16 -11.66 -7.70
CA PRO A 9 2.70 -11.72 -9.09
C PRO A 9 1.44 -10.87 -9.33
N VAL A 10 0.55 -10.75 -8.33
CA VAL A 10 -0.60 -9.84 -8.40
C VAL A 10 -0.17 -8.38 -8.52
N THR A 11 0.79 -7.93 -7.71
CA THR A 11 1.36 -6.59 -7.79
C THR A 11 2.05 -6.36 -9.13
N VAL A 12 2.83 -7.34 -9.64
CA VAL A 12 3.46 -7.24 -10.96
C VAL A 12 2.41 -7.06 -12.06
N LEU A 13 1.39 -7.91 -12.09
CA LEU A 13 0.31 -7.80 -13.08
C LEU A 13 -0.38 -6.43 -13.00
N TYR A 14 -0.69 -5.97 -11.79
CA TYR A 14 -1.27 -4.66 -11.55
C TYR A 14 -0.36 -3.52 -12.06
N LEU A 15 0.95 -3.57 -11.78
CA LEU A 15 1.90 -2.54 -12.20
C LEU A 15 2.10 -2.50 -13.72
N VAL A 16 2.05 -3.67 -14.38
CA VAL A 16 2.06 -3.77 -15.85
C VAL A 16 0.82 -3.10 -16.44
N LEU A 17 -0.37 -3.39 -15.89
CA LEU A 17 -1.62 -2.76 -16.35
C LEU A 17 -1.62 -1.25 -16.08
N LYS A 18 -1.15 -0.82 -14.91
CA LYS A 18 -1.01 0.59 -14.52
C LYS A 18 -0.14 1.36 -15.50
N SER A 19 1.05 0.85 -15.78
CA SER A 19 2.04 1.51 -16.64
C SER A 19 1.66 1.48 -18.12
N THR A 20 0.86 0.50 -18.57
CA THR A 20 0.53 0.33 -19.99
C THR A 20 -0.83 0.92 -20.37
N ILE A 21 -1.87 0.65 -19.59
CA ILE A 21 -3.27 0.94 -19.96
C ILE A 21 -3.78 2.21 -19.26
N PHE A 22 -3.37 2.43 -18.01
CA PHE A 22 -3.96 3.45 -17.13
C PHE A 22 -3.06 4.67 -16.90
N ILE A 23 -2.24 5.05 -17.89
CA ILE A 23 -1.25 6.14 -17.76
C ILE A 23 -1.87 7.45 -17.24
N SER A 24 -3.07 7.79 -17.69
CA SER A 24 -3.74 9.05 -17.35
C SER A 24 -4.87 8.91 -16.32
N ILE A 25 -5.15 7.70 -15.84
CA ILE A 25 -6.27 7.44 -14.93
C ILE A 25 -5.72 7.26 -13.51
N PRO A 26 -6.19 8.03 -12.52
CA PRO A 26 -5.76 7.83 -11.14
C PRO A 26 -6.35 6.51 -10.64
N ILE A 27 -5.49 5.54 -10.39
CA ILE A 27 -5.86 4.22 -9.88
C ILE A 27 -5.36 4.03 -8.44
N PRO A 28 -6.04 3.20 -7.63
CA PRO A 28 -5.70 3.04 -6.21
C PRO A 28 -4.34 2.36 -6.05
N ASP A 29 -3.58 2.77 -5.03
CA ASP A 29 -2.26 2.23 -4.70
C ASP A 29 -2.36 0.82 -4.11
N LEU A 30 -2.30 -0.18 -4.99
CA LEU A 30 -2.42 -1.58 -4.61
C LEU A 30 -1.27 -2.07 -3.70
N PRO A 31 0.03 -1.77 -3.98
CA PRO A 31 1.13 -2.09 -3.07
C PRO A 31 0.89 -1.60 -1.64
N LEU A 32 0.44 -0.36 -1.47
CA LEU A 32 0.15 0.21 -0.15
C LEU A 32 -1.00 -0.51 0.54
N ILE A 33 -2.08 -0.80 -0.17
CA ILE A 33 -3.24 -1.52 0.40
C ILE A 33 -2.84 -2.93 0.84
N ILE A 34 -2.00 -3.62 0.06
CA ILE A 34 -1.49 -4.95 0.42
C ILE A 34 -0.62 -4.86 1.68
N VAL A 35 0.28 -3.87 1.75
CA VAL A 35 1.12 -3.63 2.93
C VAL A 35 0.28 -3.35 4.17
N LEU A 36 -0.74 -2.49 4.06
CA LEU A 36 -1.72 -2.23 5.11
C LEU A 36 -2.41 -3.52 5.57
N PHE A 37 -2.85 -4.36 4.63
CA PHE A 37 -3.50 -5.64 4.91
C PHE A 37 -2.57 -6.62 5.64
N ILE A 38 -1.33 -6.79 5.18
CA ILE A 38 -0.37 -7.72 5.81
C ILE A 38 0.01 -7.22 7.20
N ALA A 39 0.36 -5.93 7.33
CA ALA A 39 0.79 -5.34 8.59
C ALA A 39 -0.31 -5.40 9.67
N TYR A 40 -1.59 -5.29 9.27
CA TYR A 40 -2.70 -5.44 10.19
C TYR A 40 -2.95 -6.89 10.60
N ASN A 41 -3.00 -7.82 9.65
CA ASN A 41 -3.44 -9.20 9.93
C ASN A 41 -2.32 -10.09 10.48
N ARG A 42 -1.08 -9.96 9.99
CA ARG A 42 0.07 -10.78 10.38
C ARG A 42 1.37 -9.99 10.27
N ALA A 43 1.55 -9.03 11.18
CA ALA A 43 2.80 -8.28 11.28
C ALA A 43 4.00 -9.22 11.52
N SER A 44 5.00 -9.10 10.66
CA SER A 44 6.17 -9.97 10.66
C SER A 44 7.32 -9.35 9.86
N VAL A 45 8.53 -9.86 10.06
CA VAL A 45 9.72 -9.41 9.31
C VAL A 45 9.57 -9.71 7.82
N GLU A 46 9.05 -10.88 7.45
CA GLU A 46 8.77 -11.22 6.04
C GLU A 46 7.77 -10.26 5.41
N GLY A 47 6.77 -9.77 6.16
CA GLY A 47 5.85 -8.74 5.69
C GLY A 47 6.53 -7.40 5.36
N VAL A 48 7.53 -7.00 6.15
CA VAL A 48 8.35 -5.81 5.86
C VAL A 48 9.17 -6.01 4.59
N VAL A 49 9.79 -7.19 4.44
CA VAL A 49 10.55 -7.56 3.23
C VAL A 49 9.65 -7.57 2.00
N LEU A 50 8.43 -8.09 2.11
CA LEU A 50 7.44 -8.05 1.03
C LEU A 50 7.08 -6.61 0.65
N GLY A 51 6.85 -5.73 1.64
CA GLY A 51 6.61 -4.31 1.40
C GLY A 51 7.77 -3.63 0.68
N PHE A 52 9.01 -3.94 1.08
CA PHE A 52 10.22 -3.45 0.41
C PHE A 52 10.29 -3.90 -1.06
N ILE A 53 10.06 -5.19 -1.33
CA ILE A 53 10.05 -5.76 -2.68
C ILE A 53 8.95 -5.12 -3.53
N MET A 54 7.74 -4.97 -2.99
CA MET A 54 6.62 -4.32 -3.70
C MET A 54 6.94 -2.87 -4.04
N GLY A 55 7.55 -2.13 -3.12
CA GLY A 55 7.96 -0.76 -3.39
C GLY A 55 9.07 -0.68 -4.44
N TYR A 56 9.99 -1.65 -4.43
CA TYR A 56 11.06 -1.70 -5.41
C TYR A 56 10.53 -1.96 -6.82
N LEU A 57 9.54 -2.87 -6.92
CA LEU A 57 8.81 -3.10 -8.17
C LEU A 57 8.08 -1.82 -8.60
N GLU A 58 7.38 -1.14 -7.69
CA GLU A 58 6.69 0.10 -8.05
C GLU A 58 7.64 1.17 -8.60
N ASP A 59 8.80 1.37 -7.99
CA ASP A 59 9.83 2.29 -8.48
C ASP A 59 10.31 1.89 -9.89
N ALA A 60 10.53 0.59 -10.12
CA ALA A 60 10.98 0.06 -11.41
C ALA A 60 9.97 0.27 -12.55
N PHE A 61 8.66 0.18 -12.26
CA PHE A 61 7.60 0.35 -13.26
C PHE A 61 7.17 1.81 -13.46
N THR A 62 7.37 2.67 -12.46
CA THR A 62 6.96 4.09 -12.52
C THR A 62 8.08 5.03 -12.96
N GLY A 63 9.33 4.56 -12.99
CA GLY A 63 10.49 5.37 -13.38
C GLY A 63 10.92 6.37 -12.30
N GLY A 64 10.50 6.14 -11.05
CA GLY A 64 10.91 6.95 -9.90
C GLY A 64 12.34 6.66 -9.45
N ILE A 65 12.77 7.36 -8.40
CA ILE A 65 14.06 7.09 -7.76
C ILE A 65 13.98 5.73 -7.07
N PHE A 66 14.83 4.78 -7.48
CA PHE A 66 14.86 3.44 -6.92
C PHE A 66 15.02 3.45 -5.39
N GLY A 67 14.12 2.74 -4.71
CA GLY A 67 14.12 2.60 -3.26
C GLY A 67 13.31 3.67 -2.53
N SER A 68 12.83 4.72 -3.21
CA SER A 68 11.99 5.74 -2.59
C SER A 68 10.65 5.17 -2.12
N THR A 69 9.99 4.37 -2.95
CA THR A 69 8.74 3.72 -2.58
C THR A 69 8.99 2.54 -1.64
N SER A 70 10.08 1.80 -1.82
CA SER A 70 10.48 0.73 -0.87
C SER A 70 10.61 1.26 0.56
N PHE A 71 11.33 2.37 0.73
CA PHE A 71 11.49 3.01 2.03
C PHE A 71 10.14 3.50 2.57
N ALA A 72 9.34 4.15 1.73
CA ALA A 72 8.03 4.64 2.14
C ALA A 72 7.11 3.50 2.61
N LEU A 73 7.06 2.37 1.89
CA LEU A 73 6.24 1.22 2.26
C LEU A 73 6.73 0.51 3.53
N MET A 74 8.04 0.49 3.80
CA MET A 74 8.56 -0.01 5.09
C MET A 74 8.08 0.86 6.25
N VAL A 75 8.15 2.19 6.11
CA VAL A 75 7.66 3.12 7.15
C VAL A 75 6.14 2.98 7.33
N VAL A 76 5.39 2.84 6.24
CA VAL A 76 3.95 2.56 6.27
C VAL A 76 3.67 1.25 7.01
N PHE A 77 4.40 0.17 6.71
CA PHE A 77 4.24 -1.11 7.41
C PHE A 77 4.43 -0.96 8.92
N ILE A 78 5.53 -0.33 9.33
CA ILE A 78 5.86 -0.10 10.75
C ILE A 78 4.77 0.75 11.41
N THR A 79 4.32 1.80 10.73
CA THR A 79 3.24 2.69 11.20
C THR A 79 1.95 1.91 11.43
N VAL A 80 1.55 1.07 10.47
CA VAL A 80 0.35 0.23 10.58
C VAL A 80 0.49 -0.79 11.71
N TYR A 81 1.68 -1.39 11.87
CA TYR A 81 1.93 -2.33 12.96
C TYR A 81 1.77 -1.70 14.34
N PHE A 82 2.22 -0.46 14.53
CA PHE A 82 2.00 0.24 15.79
C PHE A 82 0.54 0.68 15.95
N LEU A 83 -0.09 1.11 14.86
CA LEU A 83 -1.47 1.57 14.86
C LEU A 83 -2.45 0.43 15.14
N SER A 84 -2.19 -0.78 14.64
CA SER A 84 -3.04 -1.96 14.85
C SER A 84 -3.10 -2.40 16.32
N LYS A 85 -2.11 -2.04 17.14
CA LYS A 85 -2.13 -2.25 18.60
C LYS A 85 -3.06 -1.30 19.34
N ARG A 86 -3.49 -0.21 18.71
CA ARG A 86 -4.30 0.86 19.32
C ARG A 86 -5.67 1.03 18.65
N VAL A 87 -5.79 0.64 17.38
CA VAL A 87 -6.97 0.89 16.55
C VAL A 87 -7.38 -0.38 15.83
N THR A 88 -8.64 -0.75 15.96
CA THR A 88 -9.25 -1.88 15.23
C THR A 88 -9.84 -1.38 13.91
N PHE A 89 -9.43 -1.94 12.78
CA PHE A 89 -9.99 -1.60 11.46
C PHE A 89 -11.28 -2.40 11.18
N SER A 90 -12.27 -2.23 12.06
CA SER A 90 -13.53 -2.97 12.03
C SER A 90 -14.46 -2.51 10.91
N THR A 91 -14.58 -1.20 10.70
CA THR A 91 -15.51 -0.65 9.71
C THR A 91 -14.81 -0.34 8.38
N PRO A 92 -15.53 -0.46 7.25
CA PRO A 92 -14.99 -0.08 5.93
C PRO A 92 -14.59 1.39 5.89
N PHE A 93 -15.29 2.26 6.65
CA PHE A 93 -14.94 3.67 6.75
C PHE A 93 -13.55 3.89 7.38
N ILE A 94 -13.23 3.21 8.49
CA ILE A 94 -11.90 3.35 9.11
C ILE A 94 -10.81 2.81 8.17
N ARG A 95 -11.07 1.72 7.44
CA ARG A 95 -10.13 1.19 6.44
C ARG A 95 -9.86 2.19 5.31
N ALA A 96 -10.90 2.86 4.81
CA ALA A 96 -10.79 3.88 3.79
C ALA A 96 -9.95 5.07 4.27
N VAL A 97 -10.27 5.59 5.46
CA VAL A 97 -9.54 6.71 6.07
C VAL A 97 -8.09 6.34 6.32
N ALA A 98 -7.83 5.15 6.87
CA ALA A 98 -6.48 4.67 7.14
C ALA A 98 -5.65 4.56 5.84
N ALA A 99 -6.20 3.95 4.79
CA ALA A 99 -5.50 3.85 3.50
C ALA A 99 -5.24 5.23 2.88
N GLY A 100 -6.19 6.15 2.94
CA GLY A 100 -6.00 7.53 2.48
C GLY A 100 -4.88 8.25 3.24
N LEU A 101 -4.90 8.22 4.57
CA LEU A 101 -3.85 8.83 5.41
C LEU A 101 -2.47 8.21 5.18
N LEU A 102 -2.40 6.88 5.03
CA LEU A 102 -1.14 6.20 4.73
C LEU A 102 -0.62 6.54 3.33
N THR A 103 -1.51 6.79 2.37
CA THR A 103 -1.13 7.28 1.04
C THR A 103 -0.53 8.67 1.11
N LEU A 104 -1.10 9.56 1.94
CA LEU A 104 -0.50 10.87 2.22
C LEU A 104 0.87 10.73 2.90
N LEU A 105 1.01 9.80 3.84
CA LEU A 105 2.29 9.50 4.49
C LEU A 105 3.33 9.00 3.48
N LYS A 106 2.99 8.02 2.64
CA LYS A 106 3.86 7.53 1.55
C LYS A 106 4.26 8.67 0.63
N GLY A 107 3.29 9.50 0.22
CA GLY A 107 3.53 10.69 -0.60
C GLY A 107 4.53 11.63 0.07
N LEU A 108 4.32 12.00 1.34
CA LEU A 108 5.22 12.88 2.08
C LEU A 108 6.65 12.33 2.17
N LEU A 109 6.82 11.02 2.40
CA LEU A 109 8.13 10.40 2.46
C LEU A 109 8.84 10.46 1.10
N ILE A 110 8.13 10.18 0.01
CA ILE A 110 8.67 10.29 -1.34
C ILE A 110 9.01 11.75 -1.66
N TYR A 111 8.16 12.71 -1.26
CA TYR A 111 8.45 14.14 -1.42
C TYR A 111 9.76 14.56 -0.76
N ILE A 112 10.01 14.08 0.46
CA ILE A 112 11.27 14.34 1.18
C ILE A 112 12.45 13.81 0.37
N VAL A 113 12.37 12.58 -0.15
CA VAL A 113 13.41 11.99 -1.00
C VAL A 113 13.65 12.84 -2.25
N LEU A 114 12.60 13.23 -2.96
CA LEU A 114 12.69 14.06 -4.17
C LEU A 114 13.37 15.41 -3.90
N ARG A 115 13.05 16.05 -2.76
CA ARG A 115 13.67 17.32 -2.36
C ARG A 115 15.15 17.15 -2.01
N LEU A 116 15.53 16.05 -1.35
CA LEU A 116 16.93 15.74 -1.06
C LEU A 116 17.75 15.48 -2.32
N THR A 117 17.12 14.94 -3.37
CA THR A 117 17.78 14.65 -4.65
C THR A 117 17.65 15.77 -5.68
N ASN A 118 17.04 16.91 -5.34
CA ASN A 118 16.76 18.04 -6.24
C ASN A 118 16.00 17.62 -7.51
N PHE A 119 15.06 16.68 -7.39
CA PHE A 119 14.25 16.21 -8.52
C PHE A 119 12.94 17.00 -8.57
N ASP A 120 12.77 17.84 -9.59
CA ASP A 120 11.56 18.65 -9.78
C ASP A 120 10.47 17.86 -10.51
N ALA A 121 9.38 17.56 -9.80
CA ALA A 121 8.20 16.92 -10.36
C ALA A 121 6.91 17.53 -9.76
N PRO A 122 5.83 17.70 -10.56
CA PRO A 122 4.53 18.13 -10.06
C PRO A 122 3.91 17.01 -9.21
N PHE A 123 4.18 17.05 -7.91
CA PHE A 123 3.94 15.93 -7.00
C PHE A 123 2.77 16.14 -6.03
N LEU A 124 2.53 17.37 -5.55
CA LEU A 124 1.54 17.63 -4.49
C LEU A 124 0.08 17.34 -4.90
N GLY A 125 -0.32 17.75 -6.11
CA GLY A 125 -1.69 17.55 -6.59
C GLY A 125 -2.02 16.08 -6.82
N SER A 126 -1.06 15.30 -7.32
CA SER A 126 -1.25 13.88 -7.61
C SER A 126 -1.37 13.03 -6.34
N ILE A 127 -0.67 13.38 -5.25
CA ILE A 127 -0.80 12.69 -3.96
C ILE A 127 -2.22 12.81 -3.39
N LEU A 128 -2.83 14.00 -3.44
CA LEU A 128 -4.16 14.21 -2.86
C LEU A 128 -5.21 13.37 -3.60
N ILE A 129 -5.15 13.37 -4.93
CA ILE A 129 -6.02 12.54 -5.77
C ILE A 129 -5.76 11.05 -5.47
N ALA A 130 -4.49 10.64 -5.40
CA ALA A 130 -4.12 9.26 -5.08
C ALA A 130 -4.63 8.83 -3.70
N ALA A 131 -4.60 9.71 -2.69
CA ALA A 131 -5.11 9.41 -1.36
C ALA A 131 -6.62 9.23 -1.33
N VAL A 132 -7.37 10.08 -2.05
CA VAL A 132 -8.82 9.93 -2.18
C VAL A 132 -9.18 8.64 -2.90
N VAL A 133 -8.54 8.36 -4.05
CA VAL A 133 -8.80 7.15 -4.83
C VAL A 133 -8.41 5.90 -4.04
N THR A 134 -7.22 5.87 -3.45
CA THR A 134 -6.77 4.71 -2.66
C THR A 134 -7.67 4.49 -1.45
N GLY A 135 -8.04 5.55 -0.73
CA GLY A 135 -8.98 5.48 0.38
C GLY A 135 -10.35 4.94 -0.04
N ALA A 136 -10.91 5.42 -1.15
CA ALA A 136 -12.22 4.99 -1.64
C ALA A 136 -12.26 3.49 -2.02
N PHE A 137 -11.21 2.99 -2.67
CA PHE A 137 -11.16 1.59 -3.12
C PHE A 137 -10.59 0.61 -2.08
N ALA A 138 -9.88 1.10 -1.06
CA ALA A 138 -9.24 0.26 -0.05
C ALA A 138 -10.17 -0.74 0.64
N PRO A 139 -11.40 -0.39 1.07
CA PRO A 139 -12.28 -1.35 1.74
C PRO A 139 -12.64 -2.54 0.86
N ALA A 140 -12.95 -2.27 -0.42
CA ALA A 140 -13.29 -3.32 -1.39
C ALA A 140 -12.09 -4.21 -1.68
N ILE A 141 -10.91 -3.62 -1.89
CA ILE A 141 -9.68 -4.37 -2.16
C ILE A 141 -9.27 -5.21 -0.94
N ILE A 142 -9.31 -4.67 0.28
CA ILE A 142 -9.00 -5.41 1.51
C ILE A 142 -9.92 -6.62 1.68
N LEU A 143 -11.22 -6.49 1.36
CA LEU A 143 -12.15 -7.62 1.39
C LEU A 143 -11.78 -8.70 0.36
N LEU A 144 -11.37 -8.32 -0.85
CA LEU A 144 -10.90 -9.26 -1.87
C LEU A 144 -9.60 -9.96 -1.44
N LEU A 145 -8.63 -9.22 -0.90
CA LEU A 145 -7.40 -9.78 -0.35
C LEU A 145 -7.68 -10.77 0.78
N GLY A 146 -8.66 -10.46 1.65
CA GLY A 146 -9.13 -11.35 2.71
C GLY A 146 -9.64 -12.70 2.19
N ARG A 147 -10.37 -12.68 1.07
CA ARG A 147 -10.87 -13.91 0.40
C ARG A 147 -9.74 -14.72 -0.22
N VAL A 148 -8.81 -14.05 -0.92
CA VAL A 148 -7.67 -14.71 -1.58
C VAL A 148 -6.71 -15.33 -0.55
N SER A 149 -6.48 -14.65 0.57
CA SER A 149 -5.57 -15.12 1.63
C SER A 149 -6.21 -16.15 2.58
N GLY A 150 -7.48 -16.54 2.40
CA GLY A 150 -8.19 -17.47 3.29
C GLY A 150 -8.46 -16.92 4.70
N THR A 151 -8.07 -15.67 4.99
CA THR A 151 -8.32 -14.95 6.25
C THR A 151 -9.76 -14.48 6.42
N ALA A 152 -10.61 -14.65 5.40
CA ALA A 152 -12.04 -14.40 5.47
C ALA A 152 -12.82 -15.55 6.14
N ASP A 153 -12.28 -16.13 7.22
CA ASP A 153 -13.03 -17.07 8.06
C ASP A 153 -13.77 -16.27 9.17
N PRO A 154 -15.12 -16.34 9.26
CA PRO A 154 -15.93 -15.50 10.17
C PRO A 154 -15.68 -15.67 11.67
N HIS A 155 -14.85 -16.63 12.08
CA HIS A 155 -14.67 -17.01 13.49
C HIS A 155 -13.56 -16.26 14.25
N THR A 156 -12.87 -15.30 13.63
CA THR A 156 -11.76 -14.57 14.28
C THR A 156 -12.20 -13.28 14.98
N LEU A 157 -13.52 -13.04 15.14
CA LEU A 157 -14.06 -11.89 15.87
C LEU A 157 -14.23 -12.12 17.38
N GLU A 158 -13.81 -13.27 17.91
CA GLU A 158 -13.98 -13.64 19.33
C GLU A 158 -12.66 -13.93 20.08
N ARG A 159 -11.53 -13.34 19.68
CA ARG A 159 -10.31 -13.36 20.50
C ARG A 159 -9.61 -12.01 20.58
#